data_AF-A0A7Z1TG91-F1
#
_entry.id   AF-A0A7Z1TG91-F1
#
_cell.length_a   1.000
_cell.length_b   1.000
_cell.length_c   1.000
_cell.angle_alpha   90.00
_cell.angle_beta   90.00
_cell.angle_gamma   90.00
#
_symmetry.space_group_name_H-M   'P 1'
#
loop_
_entity.id
_entity.type
_entity.pdbx_description
1 polymer ?
#
loop_
_entity_poly.entity_id
_entity_poly.type
_entity_poly.pdbx_seq_one_letter_code
_entity_poly.pdbx_strand_id
1 'polypeptide(L)'
;RDQEPQIHTHAVVVNATRHDGEWKTLSSDKVGKTGFIENVYASQVAFGKIYRALLKDDVESLGYKTEVVGKHGMWEMTGVPVEAFSSRTQTIRETVGEDASLKSRDVAALDTRKSKQKVDPQVRMAEWMQTLKGTGFDIRAYREAADRRAETLPVRSESLPQDGPDVQQAVTQAIAGLSERKVQFTYTDVLARTVGILPPENGVIDRARAGIDAAISREQLIPLDREKGLFTSGIHVLDELSVRALSSDIMKQSRVTVHPEKSVPRTGAYSDAVSVLAQDRPSLAIISGQGGAAGQRARVAELTMMAREQGREVQIIAADRRSQMNLKQDARLSGEL
;
A
#
# COMPACT_ATOMS: atom_id res chain seq x y z
N ARG A 1 -3.33 21.69 -20.89
CA ARG A 1 -4.53 22.30 -21.57
C ARG A 1 -4.48 23.82 -21.59
N ASP A 2 -3.74 24.45 -20.67
CA ASP A 2 -3.47 25.89 -20.66
C ASP A 2 -2.43 26.33 -21.70
N GLN A 3 -2.26 25.50 -22.75
CA GLN A 3 -1.40 25.75 -23.91
C GLN A 3 0.06 26.02 -23.53
N GLU A 4 0.52 25.35 -22.47
CA GLU A 4 1.92 25.24 -22.10
C GLU A 4 2.52 23.95 -22.69
N PRO A 5 3.86 23.86 -22.79
CA PRO A 5 4.55 22.63 -23.18
C PRO A 5 4.22 21.48 -22.21
N GLN A 6 3.40 20.54 -22.67
CA GLN A 6 3.02 19.35 -21.92
C GLN A 6 3.03 18.14 -22.86
N ILE A 7 4.20 17.55 -23.09
CA ILE A 7 4.33 16.37 -23.92
C ILE A 7 3.68 15.17 -23.22
N HIS A 8 2.74 14.52 -23.90
CA HIS A 8 2.06 13.33 -23.41
C HIS A 8 1.53 12.49 -24.56
N THR A 9 1.43 11.19 -24.33
CA THR A 9 0.91 10.24 -25.31
C THR A 9 -0.44 9.72 -24.85
N HIS A 10 -1.45 9.83 -25.71
CA HIS A 10 -2.73 9.15 -25.50
C HIS A 10 -2.60 7.70 -25.98
N ALA A 11 -2.22 6.80 -25.08
CA ALA A 11 -2.22 5.35 -25.33
C ALA A 11 -3.65 4.81 -25.27
N VAL A 12 -4.38 4.92 -26.39
CA VAL A 12 -5.77 4.45 -26.48
C VAL A 12 -5.79 2.92 -26.56
N VAL A 13 -6.32 2.29 -25.51
CA VAL A 13 -6.50 0.83 -25.44
C VAL A 13 -7.89 0.48 -25.96
N VAL A 14 -7.94 -0.32 -27.02
CA VAL A 14 -9.20 -0.84 -27.57
C VAL A 14 -9.76 -1.90 -26.62
N ASN A 15 -11.08 -1.88 -26.38
CA ASN A 15 -11.76 -2.88 -25.56
C ASN A 15 -11.95 -4.22 -26.30
N ALA A 16 -10.85 -4.81 -26.74
CA ALA A 16 -10.81 -6.10 -27.41
C ALA A 16 -9.49 -6.82 -27.09
N THR A 17 -9.56 -8.12 -26.79
CA THR A 17 -8.42 -8.99 -26.57
C THR A 17 -8.67 -10.35 -27.23
N ARG A 18 -7.62 -11.10 -27.56
CA ARG A 18 -7.74 -12.43 -28.17
C ARG A 18 -7.45 -13.51 -27.13
N HIS A 19 -8.34 -14.48 -26.99
CA HIS A 19 -8.22 -15.61 -26.07
C HIS A 19 -8.76 -16.87 -26.74
N ASP A 20 -7.98 -17.96 -26.76
CA ASP A 20 -8.32 -19.23 -27.44
C ASP A 20 -8.79 -19.06 -28.89
N GLY A 21 -8.18 -18.13 -29.61
CA GLY A 21 -8.51 -17.87 -31.02
C GLY A 21 -9.69 -16.92 -31.24
N GLU A 22 -10.51 -16.65 -30.22
CA GLU A 22 -11.67 -15.75 -30.28
C GLU A 22 -11.37 -14.34 -29.77
N TRP A 23 -12.12 -13.35 -30.25
CA TRP A 23 -12.10 -11.99 -29.73
C TRP A 23 -13.06 -11.86 -28.55
N LYS A 24 -12.54 -11.38 -27.42
CA LYS A 24 -13.28 -11.11 -26.19
C LYS A 24 -13.09 -9.65 -25.77
N THR A 25 -13.96 -9.15 -24.91
CA THR A 25 -13.80 -7.83 -24.29
C THR A 25 -12.80 -7.88 -23.16
N LEU A 26 -12.18 -6.73 -22.84
CA LEU A 26 -11.39 -6.60 -21.62
C LEU A 26 -12.34 -6.69 -20.42
N SER A 27 -11.97 -7.47 -19.42
CA SER A 27 -12.81 -7.70 -18.25
C SER A 27 -13.01 -6.41 -17.44
N SER A 28 -14.21 -6.23 -16.90
CA SER A 28 -14.49 -5.21 -15.88
C SER A 28 -15.21 -5.89 -14.73
N ASP A 29 -14.71 -5.74 -13.51
CA ASP A 29 -15.37 -6.26 -12.33
C ASP A 29 -15.43 -5.15 -11.28
N LYS A 30 -16.60 -4.50 -11.22
CA LYS A 30 -16.84 -3.39 -10.29
C LYS A 30 -16.98 -3.84 -8.84
N VAL A 31 -17.28 -5.13 -8.61
CA VAL A 31 -17.59 -5.66 -7.27
C VAL A 31 -16.31 -6.17 -6.61
N GLY A 32 -15.58 -7.07 -7.27
CA GLY A 32 -14.31 -7.61 -6.79
C GLY A 32 -13.10 -6.73 -7.12
N LYS A 33 -13.25 -5.72 -7.99
CA LYS A 33 -12.16 -4.85 -8.49
C LYS A 33 -11.02 -5.62 -9.16
N THR A 34 -11.34 -6.76 -9.78
CA THR A 34 -10.37 -7.66 -10.40
C THR A 34 -10.25 -7.50 -11.92
N GLY A 35 -11.07 -6.63 -12.52
CA GLY A 35 -11.09 -6.38 -13.95
C GLY A 35 -9.85 -5.66 -14.48
N PHE A 36 -9.73 -5.59 -15.80
CA PHE A 36 -8.60 -4.96 -16.50
C PHE A 36 -8.38 -3.51 -16.06
N ILE A 37 -9.42 -2.69 -16.09
CA ILE A 37 -9.28 -1.25 -15.80
C ILE A 37 -9.00 -1.01 -14.31
N GLU A 38 -9.62 -1.78 -13.41
CA GLU A 38 -9.38 -1.69 -11.97
C GLU A 38 -7.93 -2.03 -11.63
N ASN A 39 -7.38 -3.05 -12.29
CA ASN A 39 -5.97 -3.44 -12.17
C ASN A 39 -5.01 -2.36 -12.68
N VAL A 40 -5.36 -1.69 -13.79
CA VAL A 40 -4.59 -0.56 -14.32
C VAL A 40 -4.56 0.60 -13.31
N TYR A 41 -5.69 0.91 -12.68
CA TYR A 41 -5.75 1.92 -11.63
C TYR A 41 -4.97 1.53 -10.38
N ALA A 42 -5.09 0.29 -9.91
CA ALA A 42 -4.32 -0.21 -8.76
C ALA A 42 -2.81 -0.12 -8.99
N SER A 43 -2.38 -0.30 -10.25
CA SER A 43 -0.97 -0.28 -10.65
C SER A 43 -0.50 1.07 -11.22
N GLN A 44 -1.31 2.13 -11.14
CA GLN A 44 -1.02 3.42 -11.78
C GLN A 44 0.34 4.00 -11.37
N VAL A 45 0.69 3.91 -10.08
CA VAL A 45 1.98 4.40 -9.56
C VAL A 45 3.14 3.59 -10.11
N ALA A 46 2.98 2.27 -10.23
CA ALA A 46 3.99 1.36 -10.75
C ALA A 46 4.25 1.62 -12.25
N PHE A 47 3.20 1.72 -13.07
CA PHE A 47 3.35 2.08 -14.49
C PHE A 47 3.97 3.46 -14.68
N GLY A 48 3.58 4.44 -13.85
CA GLY A 48 4.18 5.77 -13.87
C GLY A 48 5.67 5.74 -13.52
N LYS A 49 6.08 4.91 -12.55
CA LYS A 49 7.50 4.71 -12.21
C LYS A 49 8.29 4.08 -13.37
N ILE A 50 7.75 3.04 -14.02
CA ILE A 50 8.40 2.38 -15.17
C ILE A 50 8.62 3.39 -16.29
N TYR A 51 7.57 4.09 -16.71
CA TYR A 51 7.68 5.10 -17.77
C TYR A 51 8.74 6.16 -17.45
N ARG A 52 8.70 6.72 -16.24
CA ARG A 52 9.65 7.76 -15.82
C ARG A 52 11.09 7.25 -15.72
N ALA A 53 11.30 6.00 -15.35
CA ALA A 53 12.64 5.45 -15.24
C ALA A 53 13.26 5.15 -16.60
N LEU A 54 12.49 4.54 -17.51
CA LEU A 54 12.96 4.32 -18.88
C LEU A 54 13.28 5.64 -19.57
N LEU A 55 12.40 6.63 -19.42
CA LEU A 55 12.65 7.98 -19.94
C LEU A 55 13.88 8.62 -19.29
N LYS A 56 14.11 8.37 -18.00
CA LYS A 56 15.28 8.89 -17.28
C LYS A 56 16.57 8.30 -17.85
N ASP A 57 16.62 6.98 -18.04
CA ASP A 57 17.78 6.30 -18.62
C ASP A 57 18.09 6.85 -20.02
N ASP A 58 17.06 7.03 -20.87
CA ASP A 58 17.23 7.63 -22.20
C ASP A 58 17.76 9.07 -22.11
N VAL A 59 17.20 9.89 -21.21
CA VAL A 59 17.61 11.29 -21.02
C VAL A 59 19.04 11.40 -20.46
N GLU A 60 19.42 10.55 -19.51
CA GLU A 60 20.77 10.52 -18.95
C GLU A 60 21.79 9.96 -19.95
N SER A 61 21.39 9.02 -20.82
CA SER A 61 22.22 8.53 -21.92
C SER A 61 22.57 9.62 -22.94
N LEU A 62 21.69 10.62 -23.09
CA LEU A 62 21.93 11.81 -23.90
C LEU A 62 22.75 12.89 -23.16
N GLY A 63 23.25 12.60 -21.95
CA GLY A 63 24.11 13.50 -21.18
C GLY A 63 23.37 14.58 -20.37
N TYR A 64 22.05 14.52 -20.24
CA TYR A 64 21.31 15.42 -19.35
C TYR A 64 21.40 14.97 -17.89
N LYS A 65 21.44 15.94 -16.97
CA LYS A 65 21.44 15.66 -15.52
C LYS A 65 20.01 15.73 -14.99
N THR A 66 19.63 14.74 -14.19
CA THR A 66 18.31 14.67 -13.56
C THR A 66 18.43 14.70 -12.03
N GLU A 67 17.42 15.26 -11.37
CA GLU A 67 17.31 15.27 -9.91
C GLU A 67 15.88 14.92 -9.47
N VAL A 68 15.75 14.25 -8.32
CA VAL A 68 14.45 13.83 -7.78
C VAL A 68 13.85 14.98 -6.98
N VAL A 69 12.80 15.61 -7.49
CA VAL A 69 12.15 16.78 -6.87
C VAL A 69 10.78 16.46 -6.26
N GLY A 70 10.29 15.23 -6.39
CA GLY A 70 8.95 14.87 -5.92
C GLY A 70 8.77 13.43 -5.46
N LYS A 71 7.57 13.16 -4.91
CA LYS A 71 7.18 11.83 -4.41
C LYS A 71 7.13 10.80 -5.55
N HIS A 72 7.27 9.53 -5.20
CA HIS A 72 7.12 8.39 -6.13
C HIS A 72 8.06 8.42 -7.35
N GLY A 73 9.28 8.95 -7.19
CA GLY A 73 10.28 8.99 -8.25
C GLY A 73 9.94 10.01 -9.35
N MET A 74 9.29 11.11 -8.99
CA MET A 74 9.17 12.28 -9.87
C MET A 74 10.50 13.01 -9.89
N TRP A 75 11.03 13.23 -11.09
CA TRP A 75 12.32 13.87 -11.33
C TRP A 75 12.18 14.95 -12.40
N GLU A 76 13.09 15.92 -12.35
CA GLU A 76 13.20 17.00 -13.34
C GLU A 76 14.66 17.11 -13.79
N MET A 77 14.90 17.82 -14.90
CA MET A 77 16.25 18.12 -15.36
C MET A 77 16.84 19.28 -14.54
N THR A 78 18.06 19.10 -14.04
CA THR A 78 18.71 20.09 -13.18
C THR A 78 18.92 21.40 -13.92
N GLY A 79 18.50 22.51 -13.29
CA GLY A 79 18.69 23.87 -13.81
C GLY A 79 17.67 24.33 -14.86
N VAL A 80 16.65 23.52 -15.18
CA VAL A 80 15.57 23.90 -16.11
C VAL A 80 14.45 24.63 -15.36
N PRO A 81 13.97 25.80 -15.84
CA PRO A 81 12.95 26.60 -15.15
C PRO A 81 11.53 26.04 -15.37
N VAL A 82 11.19 24.95 -14.68
CA VAL A 82 9.90 24.25 -14.82
C VAL A 82 8.72 25.09 -14.32
N GLU A 83 8.91 25.87 -13.26
CA GLU A 83 7.84 26.69 -12.65
C GLU A 83 7.26 27.74 -13.62
N ALA A 84 8.05 28.23 -14.58
CA ALA A 84 7.61 29.22 -15.56
C ALA A 84 6.57 28.67 -16.58
N PHE A 85 6.47 27.35 -16.71
CA PHE A 85 5.55 26.65 -17.61
C PHE A 85 4.57 25.75 -16.86
N SER A 86 4.38 25.99 -15.56
CA SER A 86 3.55 25.20 -14.67
C SER A 86 2.31 25.95 -14.18
N SER A 87 1.82 26.94 -14.94
CA SER A 87 0.71 27.80 -14.51
C SER A 87 -0.54 26.99 -14.14
N ARG A 88 -0.80 25.87 -14.83
CA ARG A 88 -1.91 24.96 -14.47
C ARG A 88 -1.79 24.41 -13.05
N THR A 89 -0.59 23.99 -12.66
CA THR A 89 -0.33 23.42 -11.33
C THR A 89 -0.47 24.50 -10.26
N GLN A 90 -0.01 25.72 -10.55
CA GLN A 90 -0.13 26.87 -9.66
C GLN A 90 -1.60 27.27 -9.45
N THR A 91 -2.38 27.43 -10.52
CA THR A 91 -3.82 27.75 -10.41
C THR A 91 -4.61 26.71 -9.61
N ILE A 92 -4.32 25.42 -9.80
CA ILE A 92 -4.99 24.35 -9.03
C ILE A 92 -4.61 24.41 -7.55
N ARG A 93 -3.33 24.67 -7.22
CA ARG A 93 -2.87 24.83 -5.83
C ARG A 93 -3.48 26.07 -5.17
N GLU A 94 -3.55 27.19 -5.87
CA GLU A 94 -4.17 28.43 -5.39
C GLU A 94 -5.67 28.25 -5.12
N THR A 95 -6.36 27.45 -5.92
CA THR A 95 -7.81 27.25 -5.80
C THR A 95 -8.20 26.34 -4.63
N VAL A 96 -7.39 25.32 -4.30
CA VAL A 96 -7.77 24.28 -3.30
C VAL A 96 -6.89 24.28 -2.04
N GLY A 97 -5.76 24.99 -2.07
CA GLY A 97 -4.75 24.97 -1.01
C GLY A 97 -3.76 23.80 -1.12
N GLU A 98 -2.58 23.94 -0.49
CA GLU A 98 -1.50 22.95 -0.59
C GLU A 98 -1.87 21.57 -0.02
N ASP A 99 -2.67 21.51 1.05
CA ASP A 99 -3.04 20.26 1.73
C ASP A 99 -4.32 19.59 1.18
N ALA A 100 -4.81 20.06 0.03
CA ALA A 100 -6.01 19.53 -0.59
C ALA A 100 -5.93 18.03 -0.93
N SER A 101 -7.02 17.29 -0.66
CA SER A 101 -7.15 15.89 -1.07
C SER A 101 -7.05 15.74 -2.60
N LEU A 102 -6.59 14.58 -3.07
CA LEU A 102 -6.51 14.26 -4.52
C LEU A 102 -7.85 14.47 -5.22
N LYS A 103 -8.96 14.08 -4.57
CA LYS A 103 -10.31 14.24 -5.11
C LYS A 103 -10.72 15.71 -5.23
N SER A 104 -10.33 16.55 -4.28
CA SER A 104 -10.58 18.00 -4.32
C SER A 104 -9.77 18.67 -5.44
N ARG A 105 -8.53 18.22 -5.66
CA ARG A 105 -7.69 18.69 -6.77
C ARG A 105 -8.25 18.28 -8.14
N ASP A 106 -8.82 17.09 -8.27
CA ASP A 106 -9.47 16.64 -9.51
C ASP A 106 -10.68 17.49 -9.88
N VAL A 107 -11.53 17.83 -8.90
CA VAL A 107 -12.67 18.72 -9.10
C VAL A 107 -12.19 20.10 -9.55
N ALA A 108 -11.23 20.69 -8.84
CA ALA A 108 -10.67 21.98 -9.24
C ALA A 108 -9.98 21.94 -10.61
N ALA A 109 -9.33 20.85 -10.98
CA ALA A 109 -8.72 20.68 -12.30
C ALA A 109 -9.76 20.64 -13.44
N LEU A 110 -10.98 20.17 -13.16
CA LEU A 110 -12.13 20.20 -14.07
C LEU A 110 -12.79 21.58 -14.09
N ASP A 111 -12.98 22.22 -12.94
CA ASP A 111 -13.65 23.51 -12.84
C ASP A 111 -12.81 24.66 -13.41
N THR A 112 -11.50 24.63 -13.20
CA THR A 112 -10.54 25.61 -13.78
C THR A 112 -10.18 25.29 -15.23
N ARG A 113 -10.78 24.24 -15.82
CA ARG A 113 -10.44 23.76 -17.17
C ARG A 113 -10.99 24.70 -18.24
N LYS A 114 -10.10 25.47 -18.87
CA LYS A 114 -10.44 26.22 -20.10
C LYS A 114 -10.82 25.26 -21.24
N SER A 115 -11.79 25.68 -22.05
CA SER A 115 -12.18 24.98 -23.28
C SER A 115 -11.00 24.91 -24.26
N LYS A 116 -10.98 23.89 -25.14
CA LYS A 116 -9.93 23.81 -26.17
C LYS A 116 -10.07 25.01 -27.11
N GLN A 117 -9.09 25.89 -27.12
CA GLN A 117 -9.03 27.00 -28.06
C GLN A 117 -8.21 26.59 -29.28
N LYS A 118 -8.63 27.02 -30.48
CA LYS A 118 -7.76 27.01 -31.66
C LYS A 118 -6.76 28.15 -31.48
N VAL A 119 -5.49 27.83 -31.43
CA VAL A 119 -4.43 28.83 -31.32
C VAL A 119 -3.40 28.60 -32.40
N ASP A 120 -2.85 29.69 -32.91
CA ASP A 120 -1.79 29.69 -33.91
C ASP A 120 -0.51 29.10 -33.29
N PRO A 121 0.01 27.98 -33.83
CA PRO A 121 1.22 27.35 -33.32
C PRO A 121 2.43 28.29 -33.29
N GLN A 122 2.57 29.21 -34.24
CA GLN A 122 3.72 30.10 -34.34
C GLN A 122 3.69 31.19 -33.26
N VAL A 123 2.51 31.78 -33.02
CA VAL A 123 2.32 32.78 -31.97
C VAL A 123 2.60 32.16 -30.59
N ARG A 124 2.11 30.94 -30.34
CA ARG A 124 2.39 30.24 -29.06
C ARG A 124 3.84 29.89 -28.88
N MET A 125 4.51 29.43 -29.94
CA MET A 125 5.94 29.18 -29.86
C MET A 125 6.73 30.46 -29.53
N ALA A 126 6.35 31.60 -30.12
CA ALA A 126 6.98 32.89 -29.83
C ALA A 126 6.77 33.31 -28.36
N GLU A 127 5.55 33.16 -27.83
CA GLU A 127 5.24 33.42 -26.43
C GLU A 127 6.05 32.53 -25.49
N TRP A 128 6.16 31.23 -25.77
CA TRP A 128 6.98 30.32 -24.95
C TRP A 128 8.45 30.70 -24.96
N MET A 129 9.00 31.06 -26.13
CA MET A 129 10.37 31.54 -26.25
C MET A 129 10.60 32.87 -25.52
N GLN A 130 9.59 33.74 -25.47
CA GLN A 130 9.65 34.99 -24.71
C GLN A 130 9.63 34.73 -23.19
N THR A 131 8.72 33.88 -22.71
CA THR A 131 8.67 33.47 -21.30
C THR A 131 9.98 32.83 -20.87
N LEU A 132 10.55 31.96 -21.71
CA LEU A 132 11.83 31.32 -21.43
C LEU A 132 12.98 32.33 -21.34
N LYS A 133 13.05 33.31 -22.25
CA LYS A 133 14.04 34.40 -22.17
C LYS A 133 13.93 35.17 -20.85
N GLY A 134 12.71 35.37 -20.32
CA GLY A 134 12.48 36.02 -19.03
C GLY A 134 13.09 35.29 -17.84
N THR A 135 13.35 33.99 -17.95
CA THR A 135 13.98 33.18 -16.89
C THR A 135 15.51 33.21 -16.93
N GLY A 136 16.11 33.76 -17.99
CA GLY A 136 17.57 33.73 -18.20
C GLY A 136 18.13 32.37 -18.64
N PHE A 137 17.26 31.40 -18.97
CA PHE A 137 17.69 30.07 -19.40
C PHE A 137 18.13 30.04 -20.86
N ASP A 138 19.36 29.59 -21.12
CA ASP A 138 19.90 29.40 -22.47
C ASP A 138 19.82 27.93 -22.90
N ILE A 139 18.90 27.64 -23.83
CA ILE A 139 18.71 26.29 -24.40
C ILE A 139 19.99 25.80 -25.09
N ARG A 140 20.71 26.66 -25.81
CA ARG A 140 21.86 26.24 -26.62
C ARG A 140 23.02 25.84 -25.72
N ALA A 141 23.37 26.71 -24.78
CA ALA A 141 24.41 26.41 -23.79
C ALA A 141 24.09 25.15 -22.97
N TYR A 142 22.81 24.93 -22.64
CA TYR A 142 22.37 23.73 -21.92
C TYR A 142 22.55 22.44 -22.74
N ARG A 143 22.21 22.48 -24.03
CA ARG A 143 22.41 21.36 -24.97
C ARG A 143 23.89 21.08 -25.20
N GLU A 144 24.71 22.09 -25.46
CA GLU A 144 26.16 21.93 -25.63
C GLU A 144 26.84 21.36 -24.37
N ALA A 145 26.32 21.68 -23.18
CA ALA A 145 26.78 21.07 -21.95
C ALA A 145 26.34 19.60 -21.82
N ALA A 146 25.19 19.22 -22.37
CA ALA A 146 24.73 17.83 -22.42
C ALA A 146 25.53 17.01 -23.44
N ASP A 147 25.75 17.55 -24.65
CA ASP A 147 26.53 16.89 -25.71
C ASP A 147 27.97 16.59 -25.23
N ARG A 148 28.65 17.56 -24.61
CA ARG A 148 29.97 17.35 -24.01
C ARG A 148 29.97 16.28 -22.91
N ARG A 149 28.87 16.14 -22.16
CA ARG A 149 28.76 15.09 -21.15
C ARG A 149 28.56 13.73 -21.81
N ALA A 150 27.72 13.65 -22.83
CA ALA A 150 27.49 12.43 -23.59
C ALA A 150 28.79 11.88 -24.21
N GLU A 151 29.67 12.74 -24.72
CA GLU A 151 31.00 12.34 -25.23
C GLU A 151 31.91 11.72 -24.15
N THR A 152 31.74 12.14 -22.89
CA THR A 152 32.52 11.62 -21.75
C THR A 152 31.86 10.45 -21.03
N LEU A 153 30.63 10.08 -21.40
CA LEU A 153 29.96 8.94 -20.79
C LEU A 153 30.69 7.66 -21.20
N PRO A 154 31.11 6.81 -20.23
CA PRO A 154 31.65 5.51 -20.59
C PRO A 154 30.58 4.74 -21.37
N VAL A 155 30.97 4.07 -22.45
CA VAL A 155 30.11 3.12 -23.15
C VAL A 155 29.60 2.14 -22.10
N ARG A 156 28.30 2.21 -21.78
CA ARG A 156 27.63 1.28 -20.86
C ARG A 156 27.77 -0.10 -21.51
N SER A 157 28.79 -0.87 -21.10
CA SER A 157 28.76 -2.30 -21.34
C SER A 157 27.51 -2.82 -20.64
N GLU A 158 26.66 -3.51 -21.39
CA GLU A 158 25.53 -4.29 -20.87
C GLU A 158 26.06 -5.48 -20.04
N SER A 159 26.95 -5.25 -19.09
CA SER A 159 27.17 -6.19 -18.01
C SER A 159 25.98 -6.04 -17.07
N LEU A 160 24.89 -6.74 -17.41
CA LEU A 160 23.84 -7.08 -16.45
C LEU A 160 24.56 -7.57 -15.19
N PRO A 161 24.34 -6.94 -14.01
CA PRO A 161 24.73 -7.57 -12.76
C PRO A 161 24.14 -8.98 -12.78
N GLN A 162 25.00 -10.01 -12.74
CA GLN A 162 24.53 -11.40 -12.72
C GLN A 162 23.74 -11.72 -11.44
N ASP A 163 23.82 -10.85 -10.43
CA ASP A 163 22.87 -10.75 -9.34
C ASP A 163 21.92 -9.57 -9.61
N GLY A 164 20.90 -9.81 -10.43
CA GLY A 164 19.77 -8.90 -10.52
C GLY A 164 19.13 -8.71 -9.13
N PRO A 165 18.41 -7.60 -8.88
CA PRO A 165 17.64 -7.42 -7.65
C PRO A 165 16.84 -8.69 -7.38
N ASP A 166 16.95 -9.24 -6.16
CA ASP A 166 16.35 -10.54 -5.85
C ASP A 166 14.82 -10.44 -5.97
N VAL A 167 14.31 -10.86 -7.12
CA VAL A 167 12.89 -10.89 -7.45
C VAL A 167 12.15 -11.72 -6.41
N GLN A 168 12.78 -12.78 -5.87
CA GLN A 168 12.19 -13.62 -4.84
C GLN A 168 12.03 -12.84 -3.54
N GLN A 169 13.03 -12.05 -3.16
CA GLN A 169 12.95 -11.18 -2.00
C GLN A 169 11.85 -10.12 -2.18
N ALA A 170 11.76 -9.48 -3.36
CA ALA A 170 10.72 -8.50 -3.64
C ALA A 170 9.31 -9.10 -3.58
N VAL A 171 9.12 -10.31 -4.12
CA VAL A 171 7.84 -11.05 -4.04
C VAL A 171 7.53 -11.44 -2.60
N THR A 172 8.51 -11.92 -1.83
CA THR A 172 8.31 -12.28 -0.42
C THR A 172 7.91 -11.06 0.42
N GLN A 173 8.56 -9.92 0.21
CA GLN A 173 8.19 -8.66 0.85
C GLN A 173 6.79 -8.19 0.42
N ALA A 174 6.44 -8.37 -0.86
CA ALA A 174 5.11 -8.06 -1.36
C ALA A 174 4.03 -8.91 -0.69
N ILE A 175 4.25 -10.23 -0.60
CA ILE A 175 3.34 -11.18 0.05
C ILE A 175 3.21 -10.84 1.54
N ALA A 176 4.31 -10.63 2.26
CA ALA A 176 4.29 -10.29 3.68
C ALA A 176 3.49 -8.99 3.93
N GLY A 177 3.79 -7.92 3.19
CA GLY A 177 3.09 -6.64 3.35
C GLY A 177 1.61 -6.68 2.94
N LEU A 178 1.22 -7.55 2.02
CA LEU A 178 -0.19 -7.80 1.71
C LEU A 178 -0.87 -8.61 2.82
N SER A 179 -0.17 -9.61 3.37
CA SER A 179 -0.68 -10.52 4.39
C SER A 179 -0.99 -9.82 5.72
N GLU A 180 -0.29 -8.73 6.05
CA GLU A 180 -0.59 -7.90 7.22
C GLU A 180 -1.97 -7.20 7.13
N ARG A 181 -2.45 -6.92 5.91
CA ARG A 181 -3.63 -6.06 5.69
C ARG A 181 -4.82 -6.80 5.09
N LYS A 182 -4.57 -7.89 4.37
CA LYS A 182 -5.58 -8.68 3.67
C LYS A 182 -5.35 -10.16 3.94
N VAL A 183 -6.43 -10.90 4.17
CA VAL A 183 -6.41 -12.38 4.28
C VAL A 183 -6.43 -13.06 2.92
N GLN A 184 -7.03 -12.40 1.93
CA GLN A 184 -7.20 -12.89 0.56
C GLN A 184 -6.75 -11.80 -0.39
N PHE A 185 -5.97 -12.17 -1.42
CA PHE A 185 -5.50 -11.22 -2.41
C PHE A 185 -5.37 -11.88 -3.78
N THR A 186 -5.45 -11.07 -4.83
CA THR A 186 -5.43 -11.56 -6.22
C THR A 186 -4.01 -11.63 -6.77
N TYR A 187 -3.82 -12.35 -7.88
CA TYR A 187 -2.53 -12.34 -8.59
C TYR A 187 -2.05 -10.91 -8.88
N THR A 188 -2.97 -10.03 -9.28
CA THR A 188 -2.65 -8.65 -9.62
C THR A 188 -2.24 -7.83 -8.41
N ASP A 189 -2.83 -8.05 -7.23
CA ASP A 189 -2.40 -7.36 -6.01
C ASP A 189 -0.92 -7.65 -5.71
N VAL A 190 -0.51 -8.92 -5.83
CA VAL A 190 0.89 -9.35 -5.65
C VAL A 190 1.78 -8.75 -6.73
N LEU A 191 1.35 -8.79 -7.99
CA LEU A 191 2.11 -8.22 -9.12
C LEU A 191 2.31 -6.72 -8.96
N ALA A 192 1.26 -5.95 -8.68
CA ALA A 192 1.31 -4.51 -8.51
C ALA A 192 2.26 -4.13 -7.35
N ARG A 193 2.19 -4.87 -6.24
CA ARG A 193 3.07 -4.63 -5.08
C ARG A 193 4.52 -4.98 -5.39
N THR A 194 4.76 -6.10 -6.06
CA THR A 194 6.11 -6.57 -6.45
C THR A 194 6.77 -5.59 -7.42
N VAL A 195 6.06 -5.18 -8.48
CA VAL A 195 6.56 -4.18 -9.44
C VAL A 195 6.78 -2.83 -8.75
N GLY A 196 5.99 -2.51 -7.72
CA GLY A 196 6.19 -1.30 -6.92
C GLY A 196 7.47 -1.28 -6.08
N ILE A 197 7.99 -2.47 -5.72
CA ILE A 197 9.22 -2.69 -4.95
C ILE A 197 10.44 -2.82 -5.86
N LEU A 198 10.31 -3.56 -6.97
CA LEU A 198 11.40 -3.79 -7.92
C LEU A 198 11.88 -2.49 -8.59
N PRO A 199 13.18 -2.40 -8.95
CA PRO A 199 13.67 -1.29 -9.72
C PRO A 199 13.03 -1.29 -11.12
N PRO A 200 12.66 -0.12 -11.64
CA PRO A 200 11.96 0.03 -12.90
C PRO A 200 12.92 -0.13 -14.10
N GLU A 201 13.17 -1.37 -14.47
CA GLU A 201 13.94 -1.78 -15.65
C GLU A 201 13.04 -2.34 -16.77
N ASN A 202 13.60 -2.55 -17.96
CA ASN A 202 12.91 -3.29 -19.02
C ASN A 202 12.63 -4.75 -18.59
N GLY A 203 11.46 -5.28 -18.94
CA GLY A 203 11.07 -6.66 -18.61
C GLY A 203 10.77 -6.92 -17.12
N VAL A 204 10.63 -5.90 -16.28
CA VAL A 204 10.29 -6.07 -14.85
C VAL A 204 8.98 -6.83 -14.64
N ILE A 205 7.99 -6.62 -15.50
CA ILE A 205 6.69 -7.29 -15.37
C ILE A 205 6.85 -8.79 -15.59
N ASP A 206 7.60 -9.21 -16.61
CA ASP A 206 7.81 -10.63 -16.90
C ASP A 206 8.65 -11.30 -15.81
N ARG A 207 9.69 -10.60 -15.30
CA ARG A 207 10.45 -11.08 -14.13
C ARG A 207 9.57 -11.20 -12.89
N ALA A 208 8.72 -10.21 -12.60
CA ALA A 208 7.82 -10.25 -11.46
C ALA A 208 6.80 -11.40 -11.59
N ARG A 209 6.27 -11.66 -12.79
CA ARG A 209 5.40 -12.81 -13.06
C ARG A 209 6.10 -14.13 -12.79
N ALA A 210 7.30 -14.31 -13.34
CA ALA A 210 8.11 -15.50 -13.08
C ALA A 210 8.42 -15.68 -11.58
N GLY A 211 8.66 -14.58 -10.87
CA GLY A 211 8.85 -14.58 -9.43
C GLY A 211 7.62 -15.04 -8.65
N ILE A 212 6.42 -14.59 -9.05
CA ILE A 212 5.16 -14.99 -8.43
C ILE A 212 4.86 -16.47 -8.73
N ASP A 213 5.10 -16.93 -9.95
CA ASP A 213 4.92 -18.33 -10.32
C ASP A 213 5.86 -19.24 -9.51
N ALA A 214 7.10 -18.79 -9.28
CA ALA A 214 8.02 -19.46 -8.36
C ALA A 214 7.51 -19.47 -6.91
N ALA A 215 6.93 -18.37 -6.43
CA ALA A 215 6.34 -18.31 -5.09
C ALA A 215 5.13 -19.25 -4.93
N ILE A 216 4.32 -19.43 -5.98
CA ILE A 216 3.24 -20.43 -6.02
C ILE A 216 3.83 -21.85 -5.94
N SER A 217 4.89 -22.12 -6.72
CA SER A 217 5.55 -23.44 -6.69
C SER A 217 6.19 -23.79 -5.34
N ARG A 218 6.58 -22.78 -4.56
CA ARG A 218 7.18 -22.91 -3.23
C ARG A 218 6.15 -22.86 -2.09
N GLU A 219 4.85 -22.88 -2.41
CA GLU A 219 3.75 -22.80 -1.43
C GLU A 219 3.78 -21.54 -0.54
N GLN A 220 4.51 -20.49 -0.95
CA GLN A 220 4.44 -19.18 -0.28
C GLN A 220 3.13 -18.48 -0.59
N LEU A 221 2.59 -18.74 -1.78
CA LEU A 221 1.31 -18.23 -2.25
C LEU A 221 0.40 -19.43 -2.58
N ILE A 222 -0.70 -19.58 -1.85
CA ILE A 222 -1.57 -20.75 -1.92
C ILE A 222 -2.87 -20.36 -2.66
N PRO A 223 -3.17 -20.97 -3.82
CA PRO A 223 -4.39 -20.69 -4.55
C PRO A 223 -5.62 -21.24 -3.82
N LEU A 224 -6.66 -20.43 -3.70
CA LEU A 224 -7.95 -20.80 -3.11
C LEU A 224 -8.95 -21.31 -4.16
N ASP A 225 -8.70 -21.00 -5.44
CA ASP A 225 -9.53 -21.36 -6.58
C ASP A 225 -8.75 -22.18 -7.62
N ARG A 226 -9.48 -22.94 -8.44
CA ARG A 226 -8.89 -23.71 -9.54
C ARG A 226 -8.32 -22.82 -10.64
N GLU A 227 -8.85 -21.60 -10.77
CA GLU A 227 -8.45 -20.61 -11.78
C GLU A 227 -7.22 -19.80 -11.35
N LYS A 228 -6.68 -20.00 -10.14
CA LYS A 228 -5.55 -19.25 -9.60
C LYS A 228 -5.79 -17.73 -9.63
N GLY A 229 -7.02 -17.29 -9.44
CA GLY A 229 -7.41 -15.89 -9.35
C GLY A 229 -7.29 -15.33 -7.93
N LEU A 230 -7.51 -16.18 -6.92
CA LEU A 230 -7.54 -15.80 -5.51
C LEU A 230 -6.54 -16.60 -4.69
N PHE A 231 -5.77 -15.92 -3.86
CA PHE A 231 -4.72 -16.53 -3.07
C PHE A 231 -4.81 -16.16 -1.60
N THR A 232 -4.32 -17.07 -0.76
CA THR A 232 -3.90 -16.79 0.61
C THR A 232 -2.38 -16.96 0.71
N SER A 233 -1.80 -16.49 1.81
CA SER A 233 -0.36 -16.62 2.04
C SER A 233 -0.04 -17.87 2.84
N GLY A 234 1.11 -18.47 2.59
CA GLY A 234 1.67 -19.50 3.48
C GLY A 234 1.90 -18.94 4.91
N ILE A 235 2.11 -17.63 5.05
CA ILE A 235 2.22 -16.95 6.35
C ILE A 235 0.94 -17.15 7.17
N HIS A 236 -0.23 -16.88 6.59
CA HIS A 236 -1.51 -17.06 7.28
C HIS A 236 -1.75 -18.51 7.69
N VAL A 237 -1.40 -19.45 6.83
CA VAL A 237 -1.56 -20.89 7.13
C VAL A 237 -0.64 -21.30 8.28
N LEU A 238 0.63 -20.85 8.26
CA LEU A 238 1.57 -21.12 9.35
C LEU A 238 1.14 -20.47 10.66
N ASP A 239 0.62 -19.24 10.62
CA ASP A 239 0.08 -18.56 11.79
C ASP A 239 -1.11 -19.34 12.37
N GLU A 240 -2.04 -19.79 11.54
CA GLU A 240 -3.21 -20.56 11.98
C GLU A 240 -2.81 -21.92 12.57
N LEU A 241 -1.89 -22.63 11.94
CA LEU A 241 -1.34 -23.88 12.47
C LEU A 241 -0.64 -23.66 13.81
N SER A 242 0.11 -22.56 13.94
CA SER A 242 0.81 -22.19 15.17
C SER A 242 -0.17 -21.87 16.30
N VAL A 243 -1.20 -21.06 16.04
CA VAL A 243 -2.25 -20.75 17.02
C VAL A 243 -3.00 -22.01 17.45
N ARG A 244 -3.30 -22.91 16.50
CA ARG A 244 -3.96 -24.18 16.81
C ARG A 244 -3.10 -25.08 17.70
N ALA A 245 -1.81 -25.19 17.41
CA ALA A 245 -0.87 -25.98 18.21
C ALA A 245 -0.75 -25.42 19.62
N LEU A 246 -0.50 -24.11 19.75
CA LEU A 246 -0.41 -23.41 21.03
C LEU A 246 -1.69 -23.53 21.85
N SER A 247 -2.86 -23.38 21.23
CA SER A 247 -4.15 -23.54 21.90
C SER A 247 -4.34 -24.96 22.45
N SER A 248 -4.00 -25.99 21.66
CA SER A 248 -4.02 -27.39 22.12
C SER A 248 -3.07 -27.62 23.30
N ASP A 249 -1.87 -27.03 23.25
CA ASP A 249 -0.87 -27.20 24.30
C ASP A 249 -1.29 -26.52 25.61
N ILE A 250 -1.84 -25.30 25.54
CA ILE A 250 -2.43 -24.59 26.69
C ILE A 250 -3.58 -25.40 27.29
N MET A 251 -4.43 -26.01 26.48
CA MET A 251 -5.54 -26.84 26.97
C MET A 251 -5.07 -28.13 27.66
N LYS A 252 -3.96 -28.73 27.21
CA LYS A 252 -3.45 -29.99 27.78
C LYS A 252 -2.54 -29.79 28.99
N GLN A 253 -1.66 -28.80 28.94
CA GLN A 253 -0.58 -28.63 29.91
C GLN A 253 -0.94 -27.65 31.03
N SER A 254 -1.71 -26.60 30.73
CA SER A 254 -2.04 -25.58 31.73
C SER A 254 -3.22 -26.03 32.58
N ARG A 255 -3.03 -26.01 33.90
CA ARG A 255 -4.08 -26.20 34.89
C ARG A 255 -4.30 -24.91 35.66
N VAL A 256 -5.56 -24.51 35.80
CA VAL A 256 -5.94 -23.34 36.59
C VAL A 256 -5.97 -23.74 38.06
N THR A 257 -5.05 -23.20 38.85
CA THR A 257 -4.99 -23.39 40.30
C THR A 257 -5.67 -22.25 41.04
N VAL A 258 -6.21 -22.55 42.22
CA VAL A 258 -6.82 -21.59 43.15
C VAL A 258 -5.89 -21.43 44.34
N HIS A 259 -5.62 -20.19 44.73
CA HIS A 259 -4.75 -19.85 45.85
C HIS A 259 -5.59 -19.21 46.97
N PRO A 260 -6.19 -20.01 47.87
CA PRO A 260 -7.11 -19.49 48.88
C PRO A 260 -6.46 -18.46 49.81
N GLU A 261 -5.15 -18.57 50.07
CA GLU A 261 -4.39 -17.63 50.89
C GLU A 261 -4.33 -16.21 50.31
N LYS A 262 -4.50 -16.05 49.00
CA LYS A 262 -4.49 -14.76 48.29
C LYS A 262 -5.89 -14.34 47.84
N SER A 263 -6.92 -15.08 48.25
CA SER A 263 -8.30 -14.81 47.83
C SER A 263 -8.85 -13.53 48.43
N VAL A 264 -9.57 -12.75 47.62
CA VAL A 264 -10.31 -11.58 48.08
C VAL A 264 -11.81 -11.90 48.04
N PRO A 265 -12.58 -11.65 49.12
CA PRO A 265 -14.01 -11.94 49.13
C PRO A 265 -14.74 -11.15 48.04
N ARG A 266 -15.64 -11.84 47.34
CA ARG A 266 -16.45 -11.27 46.26
C ARG A 266 -17.32 -10.11 46.74
N THR A 267 -17.48 -9.11 45.88
CA THR A 267 -18.27 -7.89 46.16
C THR A 267 -19.65 -7.89 45.50
N GLY A 268 -19.97 -8.89 44.68
CA GLY A 268 -21.26 -9.02 43.98
C GLY A 268 -21.53 -10.43 43.46
N ALA A 269 -22.71 -10.62 42.88
CA ALA A 269 -23.10 -11.87 42.22
C ALA A 269 -22.51 -11.98 40.82
N TYR A 270 -22.25 -13.22 40.38
CA TYR A 270 -21.84 -13.51 39.02
C TYR A 270 -23.04 -13.53 38.06
N SER A 271 -22.76 -13.13 36.83
CA SER A 271 -23.52 -13.52 35.65
C SER A 271 -23.37 -15.02 35.40
N ASP A 272 -24.30 -15.56 34.63
CA ASP A 272 -24.34 -16.98 34.29
C ASP A 272 -23.03 -17.46 33.63
N ALA A 273 -22.51 -16.69 32.67
CA ALA A 273 -21.27 -17.01 31.98
C ALA A 273 -20.03 -17.06 32.90
N VAL A 274 -19.91 -16.12 33.84
CA VAL A 274 -18.77 -16.09 34.77
C VAL A 274 -18.89 -17.17 35.84
N SER A 275 -20.12 -17.56 36.20
CA SER A 275 -20.37 -18.68 37.11
C SER A 275 -19.84 -20.00 36.54
N VAL A 276 -20.10 -20.27 35.25
CA VAL A 276 -19.57 -21.45 34.55
C VAL A 276 -18.04 -21.43 34.52
N LEU A 277 -17.43 -20.28 34.24
CA LEU A 277 -15.96 -20.14 34.22
C LEU A 277 -15.33 -20.37 35.60
N ALA A 278 -15.98 -19.90 36.66
CA ALA A 278 -15.51 -20.09 38.03
C ALA A 278 -15.55 -21.57 38.45
N GLN A 279 -16.53 -22.32 37.93
CA GLN A 279 -16.73 -23.73 38.22
C GLN A 279 -15.81 -24.64 37.39
N ASP A 280 -15.84 -24.49 36.06
CA ASP A 280 -15.12 -25.37 35.12
C ASP A 280 -13.63 -25.07 35.05
N ARG A 281 -13.24 -23.83 35.36
CA ARG A 281 -11.86 -23.34 35.41
C ARG A 281 -11.03 -23.73 34.16
N PRO A 282 -11.54 -23.42 32.95
CA PRO A 282 -10.80 -23.72 31.73
C PRO A 282 -9.51 -22.88 31.67
N SER A 283 -8.43 -23.45 31.12
CA SER A 283 -7.17 -22.74 30.91
C SER A 283 -7.27 -21.66 29.83
N LEU A 284 -8.24 -21.79 28.92
CA LEU A 284 -8.57 -20.82 27.89
C LEU A 284 -10.09 -20.72 27.74
N ALA A 285 -10.63 -19.51 27.70
CA ALA A 285 -12.05 -19.25 27.52
C ALA A 285 -12.31 -18.11 26.54
N ILE A 286 -13.32 -18.26 25.69
CA ILE A 286 -13.82 -17.20 24.80
C ILE A 286 -15.18 -16.76 25.31
N ILE A 287 -15.29 -15.49 25.67
CA ILE A 287 -16.52 -14.93 26.23
C ILE A 287 -17.15 -14.02 25.18
N SER A 288 -18.28 -14.46 24.63
CA SER A 288 -19.08 -13.64 23.73
C SER A 288 -20.05 -12.79 24.53
N GLY A 289 -20.03 -11.48 24.31
CA GLY A 289 -20.93 -10.56 25.01
C GLY A 289 -21.39 -9.44 24.10
N GLN A 290 -22.70 -9.22 24.06
CA GLN A 290 -23.29 -8.06 23.38
C GLN A 290 -23.31 -6.85 24.33
N GLY A 291 -23.21 -5.64 23.78
CA GLY A 291 -23.23 -4.39 24.53
C GLY A 291 -22.04 -3.48 24.24
N GLY A 292 -22.24 -2.18 24.41
CA GLY A 292 -21.23 -1.15 24.15
C GLY A 292 -20.16 -1.05 25.25
N ALA A 293 -19.45 0.09 25.26
CA ALA A 293 -18.31 0.35 26.15
C ALA A 293 -18.59 0.14 27.65
N ALA A 294 -19.82 0.40 28.13
CA ALA A 294 -20.20 0.15 29.52
C ALA A 294 -20.36 -1.35 29.83
N GLY A 295 -20.94 -2.13 28.92
CA GLY A 295 -21.11 -3.58 29.08
C GLY A 295 -19.78 -4.32 29.03
N GLN A 296 -18.85 -3.88 28.18
CA GLN A 296 -17.48 -4.42 28.17
C GLN A 296 -16.76 -4.17 29.50
N ARG A 297 -16.85 -2.96 30.06
CA ARG A 297 -16.27 -2.64 31.38
C ARG A 297 -16.83 -3.49 32.49
N ALA A 298 -18.16 -3.62 32.55
CA ALA A 298 -18.82 -4.42 33.58
C ALA A 298 -18.35 -5.88 33.55
N ARG A 299 -18.26 -6.49 32.35
CA ARG A 299 -17.76 -7.87 32.18
C ARG A 299 -16.30 -8.02 32.57
N VAL A 300 -15.43 -7.10 32.17
CA VAL A 300 -14.01 -7.16 32.54
C VAL A 300 -13.85 -7.03 34.06
N ALA A 301 -14.59 -6.12 34.70
CA ALA A 301 -14.59 -5.97 36.16
C ALA A 301 -15.09 -7.23 36.88
N GLU A 302 -16.08 -7.91 36.32
CA GLU A 302 -16.60 -9.17 36.84
C GLU A 302 -15.58 -10.31 36.73
N LEU A 303 -14.85 -10.40 35.62
CA LEU A 303 -13.76 -11.37 35.44
C LEU A 303 -12.58 -11.11 36.38
N THR A 304 -12.24 -9.84 36.60
CA THR A 304 -11.23 -9.44 37.59
C THR A 304 -11.66 -9.82 39.00
N MET A 305 -12.94 -9.65 39.33
CA MET A 305 -13.50 -10.10 40.61
C MET A 305 -13.39 -11.62 40.76
N MET A 306 -13.75 -12.38 39.71
CA MET A 306 -13.62 -13.85 39.71
C MET A 306 -12.19 -14.32 39.92
N ALA A 307 -11.24 -13.71 39.21
CA ALA A 307 -9.83 -14.06 39.36
C ALA A 307 -9.30 -13.73 40.77
N ARG A 308 -9.70 -12.59 41.35
CA ARG A 308 -9.34 -12.20 42.73
C ARG A 308 -9.96 -13.11 43.78
N GLU A 309 -11.20 -13.57 43.60
CA GLU A 309 -11.80 -14.59 44.49
C GLU A 309 -10.98 -15.89 44.46
N GLN A 310 -10.43 -16.24 43.31
CA GLN A 310 -9.58 -17.43 43.17
C GLN A 310 -8.12 -17.20 43.63
N GLY A 311 -7.79 -16.00 44.11
CA GLY A 311 -6.43 -15.63 44.55
C GLY A 311 -5.42 -15.53 43.40
N ARG A 312 -5.89 -15.17 42.20
CA ARG A 312 -5.08 -15.05 40.99
C ARG A 312 -4.74 -13.59 40.70
N GLU A 313 -3.52 -13.36 40.25
CA GLU A 313 -3.10 -12.08 39.70
C GLU A 313 -3.76 -11.86 38.34
N VAL A 314 -4.15 -10.62 38.06
CA VAL A 314 -4.91 -10.26 36.86
C VAL A 314 -4.04 -9.39 35.98
N GLN A 315 -3.96 -9.71 34.69
CA GLN A 315 -3.33 -8.84 33.70
C GLN A 315 -4.33 -8.59 32.58
N ILE A 316 -4.52 -7.31 32.24
CA ILE A 316 -5.51 -6.89 31.25
C ILE A 316 -4.77 -6.18 30.11
N ILE A 317 -4.96 -6.68 28.89
CA ILE A 317 -4.40 -6.07 27.68
C ILE A 317 -5.55 -5.43 26.90
N ALA A 318 -5.46 -4.13 26.63
CA ALA A 318 -6.45 -3.39 25.85
C ALA A 318 -6.08 -3.36 24.36
N ALA A 319 -7.07 -3.48 23.48
CA ALA A 319 -6.87 -3.47 22.03
C ALA A 319 -6.42 -2.09 21.49
N ASP A 320 -6.83 -1.00 22.15
CA ASP A 320 -6.52 0.37 21.74
C ASP A 320 -6.50 1.34 22.94
N ARG A 321 -5.96 2.55 22.73
CA ARG A 321 -5.84 3.59 23.78
C ARG A 321 -7.19 4.08 24.33
N ARG A 322 -8.24 4.13 23.49
CA ARG A 322 -9.57 4.58 23.91
C ARG A 322 -10.23 3.52 24.80
N SER A 323 -10.09 2.25 24.46
CA SER A 323 -10.50 1.10 25.26
C SER A 323 -9.77 1.07 26.59
N GLN A 324 -8.47 1.35 26.62
CA GLN A 324 -7.70 1.48 27.87
C GLN A 324 -8.24 2.62 28.75
N MET A 325 -8.45 3.82 28.19
CA MET A 325 -9.02 4.94 28.94
C MET A 325 -10.42 4.64 29.47
N ASN A 326 -11.25 3.94 28.70
CA ASN A 326 -12.58 3.50 29.13
C ASN A 326 -12.47 2.54 30.33
N LEU A 327 -11.61 1.51 30.25
CA LEU A 327 -11.40 0.55 31.34
C LEU A 327 -10.84 1.22 32.61
N LYS A 328 -9.97 2.24 32.48
CA LYS A 328 -9.42 3.02 33.61
C LYS A 328 -10.45 3.85 34.38
N GLN A 329 -11.62 4.12 33.80
CA GLN A 329 -12.70 4.84 34.50
C GLN A 329 -13.34 3.98 35.61
N ASP A 330 -13.16 2.66 35.59
CA ASP A 330 -13.64 1.79 36.65
C ASP A 330 -12.54 1.64 37.72
N ALA A 331 -12.83 2.09 38.94
CA ALA A 331 -11.92 2.01 40.08
C ALA A 331 -11.52 0.56 40.42
N ARG A 332 -12.32 -0.44 40.01
CA ARG A 332 -12.00 -1.86 40.23
C ARG A 332 -10.86 -2.37 39.35
N LEU A 333 -10.61 -1.69 38.23
CA LEU A 333 -9.68 -2.08 37.16
C LEU A 333 -8.44 -1.19 37.06
N SER A 334 -8.40 -0.07 37.79
CA SER A 334 -7.38 0.98 37.62
C SER A 334 -5.94 0.57 37.95
N GLY A 335 -5.75 -0.52 38.70
CA GLY A 335 -4.42 -1.05 39.06
C GLY A 335 -3.84 -2.11 38.12
N GLU A 336 -4.59 -2.57 37.11
CA GLU A 336 -4.27 -3.77 36.31
C GLU A 336 -4.06 -3.45 34.79
N LEU A 337 -3.95 -2.16 34.42
CA LEU A 337 -4.05 -1.60 33.05
C LEU A 337 -2.88 -0.71 32.61
#